data_AF-A0AAZ1Y4A3-F1
#
_entry.id   AF-A0AAZ1Y4A3-F1
#
_cell.length_a   1.000
_cell.length_b   1.000
_cell.length_c   1.000
_cell.angle_alpha   90.00
_cell.angle_beta   90.00
_cell.angle_gamma   90.00
#
_symmetry.space_group_name_H-M   'P 1'
#
loop_
_entity.id
_entity.type
_entity.pdbx_description
1 polymer ?
#
loop_
_entity_poly.entity_id
_entity_poly.type
_entity_poly.pdbx_seq_one_letter_code
_entity_poly.pdbx_strand_id
1 'polypeptide(L)'
;MNCVLMLGCSSWPVFTGQDTNRFSASGVINPDGIFSEPPCPTSVSMKSAGRFVLTISFPDAVRTSWLPSARWGICGRIVWSCSSTQADICVDEQLVPFRGRCNFKQYIPTKPAKYGLKIWAVCDVETSYAWRLQVYTGKAGDRAEVNQGMRVALELTEGLQGNVVTCDNFFTSFALAEELLRRKLALVGTIRKNKPELPPRLLQTRGTAVFSSAFAFTLTHTLVSYVPRRGKNVLLMSTKHRTPDVSEEGKRKPVIIQDYNRCKGGVDNLDKVVGTYSCRRKTNRWPVALFHNLLDVSLYNSYVLWTAIDPSWKQQKDYKRRLYVEEVGEALVNPHILKRGRLPRSSGAADIVTSAQSGQSAAAGPALIPKSKGRRPCDFCDEKRRRVVGTCCKCGKSTCKDHILFICSLCVN
;
A
#
# COMPACT_ATOMS: atom_id res chain seq x y z
N MET A 1 -25.64 8.79 12.02
CA MET A 1 -25.44 7.56 12.82
C MET A 1 -23.95 7.42 13.09
N ASN A 2 -23.55 7.54 14.35
CA ASN A 2 -22.15 7.52 14.78
C ASN A 2 -21.67 6.08 14.97
N CYS A 3 -20.71 5.63 14.16
CA CYS A 3 -19.97 4.39 14.44
C CYS A 3 -18.67 4.73 15.16
N VAL A 4 -18.68 4.55 16.48
CA VAL A 4 -17.48 4.55 17.32
C VAL A 4 -16.79 3.20 17.13
N LEU A 5 -15.60 3.20 16.53
CA LEU A 5 -14.76 2.01 16.42
C LEU A 5 -14.12 1.73 17.79
N MET A 6 -14.83 0.98 18.64
CA MET A 6 -14.27 0.43 19.87
C MET A 6 -13.29 -0.69 19.53
N LEU A 7 -12.00 -0.46 19.76
CA LEU A 7 -10.98 -1.51 19.81
C LEU A 7 -11.19 -2.34 21.08
N GLY A 8 -12.15 -3.25 21.03
CA GLY A 8 -12.43 -4.21 22.10
C GLY A 8 -11.38 -5.31 22.14
N CYS A 9 -10.54 -5.26 23.16
CA CYS A 9 -9.65 -6.34 23.56
C CYS A 9 -10.49 -7.43 24.27
N SER A 10 -10.74 -8.55 23.61
CA SER A 10 -11.44 -9.68 24.25
C SER A 10 -10.96 -11.01 23.69
N SER A 11 -9.83 -11.49 24.24
CA SER A 11 -9.57 -12.89 24.62
C SER A 11 -8.07 -13.11 24.86
N TRP A 12 -7.58 -12.71 26.03
CA TRP A 12 -6.33 -13.22 26.61
C TRP A 12 -6.70 -14.07 27.82
N PRO A 13 -6.10 -15.26 28.02
CA PRO A 13 -6.27 -15.98 29.27
C PRO A 13 -5.68 -15.16 30.42
N VAL A 14 -6.47 -15.00 31.48
CA VAL A 14 -6.09 -14.34 32.72
C VAL A 14 -4.99 -15.16 33.39
N PHE A 15 -3.78 -14.61 33.47
CA PHE A 15 -2.77 -15.05 34.42
C PHE A 15 -2.69 -14.02 35.55
N THR A 16 -3.20 -14.40 36.71
CA THR A 16 -3.00 -13.69 37.97
C THR A 16 -1.55 -13.90 38.42
N GLY A 17 -0.75 -12.83 38.43
CA GLY A 17 0.60 -12.84 38.96
C GLY A 17 1.04 -11.41 39.25
N GLN A 18 1.16 -11.09 40.53
CA GLN A 18 1.60 -9.81 41.06
C GLN A 18 3.01 -9.48 40.55
N ASP A 19 3.18 -8.28 39.98
CA ASP A 19 4.38 -7.45 40.15
C ASP A 19 4.15 -6.09 39.49
N THR A 20 3.58 -5.19 40.27
CA THR A 20 3.53 -3.75 39.97
C THR A 20 4.93 -3.17 40.11
N ASN A 21 5.58 -2.75 39.02
CA ASN A 21 6.63 -1.72 39.10
C ASN A 21 6.85 -0.93 37.79
N ARG A 22 6.41 0.34 37.85
CA ARG A 22 6.92 1.59 37.25
C ARG A 22 7.48 1.57 35.81
N PHE A 23 6.72 2.18 34.90
CA PHE A 23 7.26 2.88 33.72
C PHE A 23 7.89 4.21 34.14
N SER A 24 9.15 4.45 33.76
CA SER A 24 9.77 5.78 33.78
C SER A 24 10.35 6.11 32.41
N ALA A 25 9.93 7.24 31.83
CA ALA A 25 10.54 7.83 30.65
C ALA A 25 11.61 8.83 31.10
N SER A 26 12.89 8.52 30.89
CA SER A 26 13.99 9.46 31.05
C SER A 26 14.43 9.95 29.66
N GLY A 27 14.25 11.25 29.41
CA GLY A 27 14.77 11.93 28.22
C GLY A 27 16.13 12.55 28.52
N VAL A 28 17.15 12.21 27.73
CA VAL A 28 18.41 12.96 27.70
C VAL A 28 18.38 13.90 26.51
N ILE A 29 18.47 15.20 26.78
CA ILE A 29 18.59 16.27 25.78
C ILE A 29 20.09 16.42 25.49
N ASN A 30 20.49 16.28 24.23
CA ASN A 30 21.84 16.65 23.79
C ASN A 30 21.73 17.98 23.01
N PRO A 31 22.43 19.08 23.39
CA PRO A 31 22.17 20.39 22.79
C PRO A 31 22.78 20.64 21.41
N ASP A 32 23.85 19.93 21.02
CA ASP A 32 24.64 20.37 19.86
C ASP A 32 24.75 19.30 18.77
N GLY A 33 24.08 19.57 17.65
CA GLY A 33 24.12 18.74 16.45
C GLY A 33 23.50 19.47 15.27
N ILE A 34 24.25 20.43 14.72
CA ILE A 34 23.86 21.19 13.52
C ILE A 34 23.86 20.23 12.32
N PHE A 35 22.72 20.12 11.64
CA PHE A 35 22.63 19.57 10.28
C PHE A 35 21.79 20.54 9.45
N SER A 36 22.44 21.17 8.47
CA SER A 36 21.85 22.11 7.52
C SER A 36 21.53 21.39 6.20
N GLU A 37 20.25 21.21 5.89
CA GLU A 37 19.74 21.08 4.51
C GLU A 37 18.53 22.03 4.37
N PRO A 38 18.33 22.65 3.18
CA PRO A 38 17.37 23.73 3.01
C PRO A 38 15.91 23.24 3.09
N PRO A 39 14.97 24.06 3.61
CA PRO A 39 13.58 23.68 3.75
C PRO A 39 12.88 23.61 2.38
N CYS A 40 12.23 22.48 2.12
CA CYS A 40 11.22 22.36 1.07
C CYS A 40 9.99 23.23 1.46
N PRO A 41 9.42 24.08 0.57
CA PRO A 41 8.47 25.11 0.97
C PRO A 41 7.08 24.63 1.42
N THR A 42 6.79 23.33 1.41
CA THR A 42 5.41 22.81 1.59
C THR A 42 5.21 21.89 2.79
N SER A 43 6.22 21.61 3.61
CA SER A 43 6.03 20.84 4.84
C SER A 43 5.95 21.73 6.07
N VAL A 44 4.76 22.21 6.43
CA VAL A 44 4.53 22.81 7.75
C VAL A 44 4.56 21.69 8.78
N SER A 45 5.64 21.64 9.57
CA SER A 45 5.86 20.58 10.54
C SER A 45 4.88 20.71 11.72
N MET A 46 3.93 19.77 11.83
CA MET A 46 2.87 19.76 12.86
C MET A 46 3.38 19.39 14.27
N LYS A 47 4.63 18.93 14.40
CA LYS A 47 5.37 18.77 15.65
C LYS A 47 6.78 19.35 15.46
N SER A 48 7.37 20.01 16.45
CA SER A 48 8.73 20.55 16.33
C SER A 48 9.71 19.47 15.84
N ALA A 49 10.58 19.78 14.88
CA ALA A 49 11.51 18.82 14.27
C ALA A 49 12.27 17.93 15.29
N GLY A 50 12.62 18.48 16.46
CA GLY A 50 13.26 17.73 17.56
C GLY A 50 12.39 16.68 18.29
N ARG A 51 11.10 16.54 17.97
CA ARG A 51 10.19 15.51 18.54
C ARG A 51 9.92 14.34 17.59
N PHE A 52 10.49 14.36 16.38
CA PHE A 52 10.26 13.34 15.34
C PHE A 52 11.29 12.21 15.34
N VAL A 53 11.96 11.96 16.46
CA VAL A 53 12.65 10.68 16.67
C VAL A 53 11.61 9.71 17.19
N LEU A 54 10.94 8.99 16.28
CA LEU A 54 10.10 7.86 16.66
C LEU A 54 11.02 6.75 17.16
N THR A 55 11.35 6.74 18.44
CA THR A 55 12.01 5.61 19.08
C THR A 55 10.99 4.50 19.25
N ILE A 56 10.71 3.75 18.18
CA ILE A 56 10.08 2.44 18.33
C ILE A 56 11.15 1.54 18.96
N SER A 57 11.11 1.43 20.28
CA SER A 57 11.87 0.44 21.03
C SER A 57 11.04 -0.84 21.07
N PHE A 58 11.49 -1.88 20.38
CA PHE A 58 11.01 -3.23 20.66
C PHE A 58 11.85 -3.74 21.83
N PRO A 59 11.26 -4.21 22.95
CA PRO A 59 12.03 -4.64 24.10
C PRO A 59 13.04 -5.74 23.74
N ASP A 60 14.24 -5.66 24.33
CA ASP A 60 15.41 -6.51 24.04
C ASP A 60 15.19 -8.01 24.34
N ALA A 61 14.05 -8.38 24.93
CA ALA A 61 13.66 -9.75 25.22
C ALA A 61 12.86 -10.46 24.10
N VAL A 62 12.57 -9.80 22.97
CA VAL A 62 11.79 -10.41 21.87
C VAL A 62 12.72 -11.18 20.90
N ARG A 63 13.36 -12.25 21.41
CA ARG A 63 13.96 -13.28 20.54
C ARG A 63 12.84 -13.96 19.74
N THR A 64 12.76 -13.65 18.45
CA THR A 64 12.29 -14.53 17.36
C THR A 64 10.89 -15.17 17.44
N SER A 65 10.11 -14.98 18.51
CA SER A 65 8.86 -15.72 18.74
C SER A 65 7.59 -15.00 18.27
N TRP A 66 7.62 -13.67 18.08
CA TRP A 66 6.46 -12.90 17.60
C TRP A 66 6.34 -12.81 16.08
N LEU A 67 7.45 -13.05 15.35
CA LEU A 67 7.53 -12.88 13.89
C LEU A 67 7.01 -14.06 13.03
N PRO A 68 6.96 -15.34 13.48
CA PRO A 68 6.52 -16.42 12.59
C PRO A 68 5.01 -16.44 12.35
N SER A 69 4.21 -15.87 13.26
CA SER A 69 2.75 -15.93 13.22
C SER A 69 2.16 -14.67 13.83
N ALA A 70 2.42 -13.53 13.23
CA ALA A 70 1.46 -12.46 13.35
C ALA A 70 0.29 -12.83 12.42
N ARG A 71 -0.65 -13.66 12.92
CA ARG A 71 -2.00 -13.73 12.39
C ARG A 71 -2.60 -12.34 12.59
N TRP A 72 -2.37 -11.44 11.64
CA TRP A 72 -3.03 -10.15 11.60
C TRP A 72 -4.48 -10.37 11.19
N GLY A 73 -5.28 -10.90 12.11
CA GLY A 73 -6.70 -11.20 11.95
C GLY A 73 -7.59 -9.96 12.04
N ILE A 74 -7.11 -8.80 11.60
CA ILE A 74 -7.88 -7.56 11.60
C ILE A 74 -8.41 -7.38 10.17
N CYS A 75 -9.74 -7.49 10.00
CA CYS A 75 -10.50 -7.47 8.73
C CYS A 75 -10.75 -8.79 7.97
N GLY A 76 -10.68 -9.96 8.63
CA GLY A 76 -10.93 -11.25 7.97
C GLY A 76 -12.39 -11.61 7.66
N ARG A 77 -13.39 -10.80 8.04
CA ARG A 77 -14.82 -11.20 7.91
C ARG A 77 -15.69 -10.33 7.01
N ILE A 78 -15.26 -9.14 6.62
CA ILE A 78 -16.21 -8.11 6.14
C ILE A 78 -16.45 -8.12 4.63
N VAL A 79 -15.60 -8.72 3.77
CA VAL A 79 -15.77 -8.52 2.30
C VAL A 79 -15.88 -9.79 1.46
N TRP A 80 -15.70 -10.98 2.02
CA TRP A 80 -15.67 -12.22 1.23
C TRP A 80 -16.93 -13.09 1.30
N SER A 81 -18.00 -12.60 1.93
CA SER A 81 -19.26 -13.33 2.09
C SER A 81 -20.30 -13.04 1.00
N CYS A 82 -20.03 -12.18 0.01
CA CYS A 82 -21.07 -11.74 -0.92
C CYS A 82 -20.61 -11.70 -2.37
N SER A 83 -20.20 -12.82 -2.93
CA SER A 83 -20.28 -13.07 -4.39
C SER A 83 -20.33 -14.58 -4.62
N SER A 84 -21.32 -15.06 -5.36
CA SER A 84 -21.48 -16.47 -5.75
C SER A 84 -20.44 -16.97 -6.78
N THR A 85 -19.34 -16.22 -6.97
CA THR A 85 -18.31 -16.45 -7.98
C THR A 85 -16.96 -16.72 -7.34
N GLN A 86 -16.26 -17.76 -7.81
CA GLN A 86 -14.86 -18.05 -7.50
C GLN A 86 -14.01 -16.79 -7.74
N ALA A 87 -13.35 -16.24 -6.73
CA ALA A 87 -12.42 -15.12 -6.98
C ALA A 87 -11.02 -15.61 -7.32
N ASP A 88 -10.32 -14.82 -8.10
CA ASP A 88 -8.92 -15.04 -8.44
C ASP A 88 -8.03 -14.35 -7.39
N ILE A 89 -7.17 -15.11 -6.72
CA ILE A 89 -6.18 -14.59 -5.76
C ILE A 89 -4.77 -14.88 -6.27
N CYS A 90 -3.81 -14.03 -5.91
CA CYS A 90 -2.42 -14.13 -6.32
C CYS A 90 -1.50 -14.30 -5.10
N VAL A 91 -0.64 -15.32 -5.13
CA VAL A 91 0.41 -15.56 -4.13
C VAL A 91 1.76 -15.27 -4.77
N ASP A 92 2.50 -14.32 -4.19
CA ASP A 92 3.83 -13.92 -4.67
C ASP A 92 4.64 -13.22 -3.56
N GLU A 93 5.81 -12.70 -3.90
CA GLU A 93 6.63 -11.88 -3.03
C GLU A 93 6.52 -10.37 -3.27
N GLN A 94 6.48 -9.64 -2.16
CA GLN A 94 6.76 -8.21 -2.07
C GLN A 94 8.18 -8.01 -1.52
N LEU A 95 8.90 -7.00 -2.06
CA LEU A 95 10.21 -6.60 -1.55
C LEU A 95 10.15 -5.17 -0.98
N VAL A 96 10.25 -5.04 0.34
CA VAL A 96 10.32 -3.73 1.01
C VAL A 96 11.76 -3.20 0.94
N PRO A 97 12.02 -2.07 0.26
CA PRO A 97 13.38 -1.56 0.09
C PRO A 97 14.07 -1.27 1.44
N PHE A 98 15.21 -1.91 1.69
CA PHE A 98 15.98 -1.70 2.91
C PHE A 98 17.44 -2.09 2.71
N ARG A 99 18.36 -1.19 3.08
CA ARG A 99 19.82 -1.39 2.92
C ARG A 99 20.59 -1.49 4.23
N GLY A 100 19.96 -1.18 5.37
CA GLY A 100 20.60 -1.26 6.68
C GLY A 100 20.97 -2.69 7.10
N ARG A 101 21.48 -2.81 8.33
CA ARG A 101 21.83 -4.11 8.93
C ARG A 101 20.55 -4.85 9.34
N CYS A 102 20.39 -6.06 8.84
CA CYS A 102 19.30 -6.98 9.18
C CYS A 102 19.71 -8.39 8.75
N ASN A 103 19.53 -9.38 9.64
CA ASN A 103 19.99 -10.76 9.44
C ASN A 103 19.24 -11.48 8.32
N PHE A 104 18.02 -11.05 7.98
CA PHE A 104 17.16 -11.69 6.99
C PHE A 104 16.89 -10.81 5.76
N LYS A 105 17.68 -9.75 5.56
CA LYS A 105 17.67 -8.96 4.33
C LYS A 105 17.97 -9.85 3.13
N GLN A 106 17.17 -9.73 2.08
CA GLN A 106 17.33 -10.49 0.83
C GLN A 106 17.88 -9.61 -0.28
N TYR A 107 18.63 -10.27 -1.18
CA TYR A 107 19.02 -9.72 -2.47
C TYR A 107 18.22 -10.41 -3.57
N ILE A 108 17.41 -9.65 -4.30
CA ILE A 108 16.57 -10.12 -5.41
C ILE A 108 16.90 -9.27 -6.64
N PRO A 109 17.78 -9.74 -7.54
CA PRO A 109 18.31 -8.93 -8.64
C PRO A 109 17.25 -8.46 -9.64
N THR A 110 16.13 -9.18 -9.74
CA THR A 110 15.02 -8.90 -10.64
C THR A 110 14.10 -7.77 -10.15
N LYS A 111 14.11 -7.45 -8.85
CA LYS A 111 13.26 -6.37 -8.29
C LYS A 111 14.00 -5.03 -8.30
N PRO A 112 13.32 -3.88 -8.52
CA PRO A 112 13.96 -2.58 -8.70
C PRO A 112 14.89 -2.14 -7.56
N ALA A 113 14.50 -2.37 -6.30
CA ALA A 113 15.30 -1.99 -5.12
C ALA A 113 16.53 -2.88 -4.89
N LYS A 114 16.52 -4.10 -5.47
CA LYS A 114 17.47 -5.21 -5.34
C LYS A 114 17.69 -5.74 -3.92
N TYR A 115 17.80 -4.88 -2.91
CA TYR A 115 17.99 -5.23 -1.51
C TYR A 115 16.78 -4.81 -0.68
N GLY A 116 16.30 -5.71 0.17
CA GLY A 116 15.15 -5.41 1.01
C GLY A 116 14.73 -6.52 1.94
N LEU A 117 13.61 -6.28 2.61
CA LEU A 117 12.94 -7.27 3.45
C LEU A 117 11.89 -7.96 2.57
N LYS A 118 12.05 -9.28 2.41
CA LYS A 118 11.11 -10.08 1.61
C LYS A 118 9.87 -10.39 2.43
N ILE A 119 8.71 -10.21 1.83
CA ILE A 119 7.40 -10.53 2.40
C ILE A 119 6.67 -11.42 1.40
N TRP A 120 6.16 -12.56 1.86
CA TRP A 120 5.21 -13.36 1.11
C TRP A 120 3.83 -12.76 1.27
N ALA A 121 3.11 -12.58 0.17
CA ALA A 121 1.81 -11.92 0.15
C ALA A 121 0.80 -12.77 -0.60
N VAL A 122 -0.43 -12.77 -0.12
CA VAL A 122 -1.60 -13.17 -0.90
C VAL A 122 -2.50 -11.96 -1.08
N CYS A 123 -2.85 -11.67 -2.32
CA CYS A 123 -3.68 -10.55 -2.70
C CYS A 123 -4.86 -10.98 -3.55
N ASP A 124 -5.96 -10.25 -3.42
CA ASP A 124 -7.04 -10.28 -4.40
C ASP A 124 -6.55 -9.73 -5.75
N VAL A 125 -6.91 -10.37 -6.86
CA VAL A 125 -6.42 -9.96 -8.19
C VAL A 125 -7.11 -8.68 -8.67
N GLU A 126 -8.41 -8.55 -8.43
CA GLU A 126 -9.21 -7.43 -8.95
C GLU A 126 -8.88 -6.12 -8.24
N THR A 127 -8.89 -6.16 -6.91
CA THR A 127 -8.73 -4.98 -6.06
C THR A 127 -7.31 -4.78 -5.56
N SER A 128 -6.41 -5.75 -5.75
CA SER A 128 -5.08 -5.79 -5.12
C SER A 128 -5.12 -5.74 -3.58
N TYR A 129 -6.26 -6.07 -2.96
CA TYR A 129 -6.41 -6.12 -1.50
C TYR A 129 -5.46 -7.16 -0.90
N ALA A 130 -4.62 -6.73 0.05
CA ALA A 130 -3.68 -7.62 0.71
C ALA A 130 -4.41 -8.43 1.80
N TRP A 131 -4.57 -9.73 1.60
CA TRP A 131 -5.26 -10.59 2.55
C TRP A 131 -4.35 -11.04 3.70
N ARG A 132 -3.16 -11.57 3.38
CA ARG A 132 -2.19 -12.02 4.38
C ARG A 132 -0.78 -11.70 3.91
N LEU A 133 0.04 -11.25 4.85
CA LEU A 133 1.46 -10.98 4.68
C LEU A 133 2.26 -11.80 5.67
N GLN A 134 3.33 -12.44 5.21
CA GLN A 134 4.25 -13.22 6.04
C GLN A 134 5.69 -12.77 5.76
N VAL A 135 6.36 -12.22 6.77
CA VAL A 135 7.75 -11.76 6.63
C VAL A 135 8.67 -12.97 6.49
N TYR A 136 9.53 -12.95 5.48
CA TYR A 136 10.57 -13.96 5.33
C TYR A 136 11.77 -13.62 6.22
N THR A 137 12.00 -14.45 7.24
CA THR A 137 13.07 -14.26 8.24
C THR A 137 14.32 -15.10 7.97
N GLY A 138 14.46 -15.67 6.77
CA GLY A 138 15.59 -16.54 6.44
C GLY A 138 15.33 -18.01 6.81
N LYS A 139 16.41 -18.78 6.97
CA LYS A 139 16.33 -20.21 7.31
C LYS A 139 16.06 -20.39 8.81
N ALA A 140 15.19 -21.34 9.16
CA ALA A 140 15.11 -21.87 10.51
C ALA A 140 16.21 -22.94 10.68
N GLY A 141 17.31 -22.59 11.35
CA GLY A 141 18.45 -23.49 11.59
C GLY A 141 19.44 -23.63 10.42
N ASP A 142 20.32 -24.64 10.51
CA ASP A 142 21.47 -24.82 9.59
C ASP A 142 21.12 -25.46 8.24
N ARG A 143 19.88 -25.95 8.06
CA ARG A 143 19.45 -26.63 6.83
C ARG A 143 18.58 -25.71 5.98
N ALA A 144 18.66 -25.86 4.66
CA ALA A 144 17.72 -25.21 3.76
C ALA A 144 16.31 -25.76 4.02
N GLU A 145 15.34 -24.87 4.14
CA GLU A 145 13.95 -25.26 4.33
C GLU A 145 13.45 -26.02 3.10
N VAL A 146 13.03 -27.27 3.29
CA VAL A 146 12.44 -28.10 2.24
C VAL A 146 10.97 -27.71 2.09
N ASN A 147 10.48 -27.60 0.85
CA ASN A 147 9.07 -27.31 0.54
C ASN A 147 8.55 -25.95 1.05
N GLN A 148 9.42 -24.96 1.24
CA GLN A 148 9.04 -23.60 1.65
C GLN A 148 7.89 -23.02 0.83
N GLY A 149 7.95 -23.13 -0.51
CA GLY A 149 6.89 -22.61 -1.39
C GLY A 149 5.53 -23.24 -1.10
N MET A 150 5.46 -24.55 -0.91
CA MET A 150 4.21 -25.24 -0.58
C MET A 150 3.70 -24.81 0.80
N ARG A 151 4.56 -24.83 1.83
CA ARG A 151 4.16 -24.42 3.19
C ARG A 151 3.59 -23.00 3.21
N VAL A 152 4.33 -22.05 2.65
CA VAL A 152 3.93 -20.63 2.60
C VAL A 152 2.61 -20.47 1.84
N ALA A 153 2.45 -21.11 0.68
CA ALA A 153 1.21 -21.00 -0.09
C ALA A 153 0.00 -21.52 0.71
N LEU A 154 0.14 -22.66 1.40
CA LEU A 154 -0.92 -23.24 2.22
C LEU A 154 -1.25 -22.42 3.47
N GLU A 155 -0.24 -21.84 4.11
CA GLU A 155 -0.43 -20.92 5.23
C GLU A 155 -1.11 -19.62 4.77
N LEU A 156 -0.70 -19.05 3.65
CA LEU A 156 -1.29 -17.80 3.14
C LEU A 156 -2.75 -17.96 2.72
N THR A 157 -3.10 -19.13 2.16
CA THR A 157 -4.44 -19.41 1.61
C THR A 157 -5.42 -20.02 2.62
N GLU A 158 -5.02 -20.16 3.88
CA GLU A 158 -5.90 -20.68 4.94
C GLU A 158 -7.16 -19.81 5.09
N GLY A 159 -8.33 -20.45 4.98
CA GLY A 159 -9.64 -19.80 5.10
C GLY A 159 -10.21 -19.24 3.79
N LEU A 160 -9.51 -19.37 2.66
CA LEU A 160 -9.93 -18.83 1.36
C LEU A 160 -10.63 -19.86 0.46
N GLN A 161 -11.37 -20.81 1.04
CA GLN A 161 -12.03 -21.89 0.27
C GLN A 161 -12.90 -21.33 -0.87
N GLY A 162 -12.92 -22.02 -2.00
CA GLY A 162 -13.71 -21.61 -3.16
C GLY A 162 -13.05 -20.53 -4.02
N ASN A 163 -11.75 -20.28 -3.89
CA ASN A 163 -10.99 -19.36 -4.74
C ASN A 163 -9.98 -20.07 -5.65
N VAL A 164 -9.47 -19.34 -6.65
CA VAL A 164 -8.42 -19.78 -7.56
C VAL A 164 -7.10 -19.11 -7.19
N VAL A 165 -6.10 -19.90 -6.81
CA VAL A 165 -4.75 -19.44 -6.50
C VAL A 165 -3.93 -19.33 -7.77
N THR A 166 -3.42 -18.14 -8.05
CA THR A 166 -2.38 -17.90 -9.05
C THR A 166 -1.03 -17.69 -8.40
N CYS A 167 -0.01 -18.47 -8.79
CA CYS A 167 1.35 -18.32 -8.24
C CYS A 167 2.44 -18.59 -9.29
N ASP A 168 3.64 -18.08 -9.04
CA ASP A 168 4.82 -18.37 -9.87
C ASP A 168 5.43 -19.74 -9.54
N ASN A 169 6.39 -20.14 -10.38
CA ASN A 169 7.15 -21.38 -10.37
C ASN A 169 7.88 -21.70 -9.07
N PHE A 170 8.08 -20.71 -8.18
CA PHE A 170 8.65 -20.94 -6.85
C PHE A 170 7.69 -21.78 -5.98
N PHE A 171 6.38 -21.56 -6.13
CA PHE A 171 5.34 -22.21 -5.34
C PHE A 171 4.80 -23.47 -6.03
N THR A 172 4.60 -23.39 -7.35
CA THR A 172 3.88 -24.42 -8.12
C THR A 172 4.55 -25.80 -8.05
N SER A 173 3.80 -26.79 -7.58
CA SER A 173 4.15 -28.20 -7.59
C SER A 173 2.89 -29.06 -7.64
N PHE A 174 3.03 -30.32 -8.04
CA PHE A 174 1.92 -31.27 -8.07
C PHE A 174 1.32 -31.47 -6.66
N ALA A 175 2.19 -31.68 -5.66
CA ALA A 175 1.77 -31.82 -4.26
C ALA A 175 1.02 -30.59 -3.71
N LEU A 176 1.44 -29.37 -4.08
CA LEU A 176 0.71 -28.16 -3.70
C LEU A 176 -0.69 -28.13 -4.35
N ALA A 177 -0.78 -28.49 -5.64
CA ALA A 177 -2.03 -28.49 -6.37
C ALA A 177 -3.06 -29.48 -5.79
N GLU A 178 -2.62 -30.67 -5.40
CA GLU A 178 -3.45 -31.67 -4.72
C GLU A 178 -3.95 -31.19 -3.36
N GLU A 179 -3.06 -30.64 -2.53
CA GLU A 179 -3.41 -30.15 -1.20
C GLU A 179 -4.35 -28.93 -1.27
N LEU A 180 -4.19 -28.05 -2.26
CA LEU A 180 -5.14 -26.97 -2.52
C LEU A 180 -6.51 -27.50 -2.94
N LEU A 181 -6.57 -28.50 -3.83
CA LEU A 181 -7.83 -29.14 -4.20
C LEU A 181 -8.55 -29.75 -3.00
N ARG A 182 -7.81 -30.43 -2.10
CA ARG A 182 -8.34 -30.96 -0.83
C ARG A 182 -8.95 -29.86 0.06
N ARG A 183 -8.42 -28.64 -0.03
CA ARG A 183 -8.91 -27.42 0.64
C ARG A 183 -9.96 -26.65 -0.16
N LYS A 184 -10.50 -27.23 -1.25
CA LYS A 184 -11.47 -26.60 -2.16
C LYS A 184 -10.93 -25.32 -2.81
N LEU A 185 -9.64 -25.30 -3.13
CA LEU A 185 -8.95 -24.23 -3.86
C LEU A 185 -8.46 -24.79 -5.21
N ALA A 186 -8.61 -24.00 -6.27
CA ALA A 186 -7.98 -24.31 -7.55
C ALA A 186 -6.61 -23.63 -7.65
N LEU A 187 -5.75 -24.13 -8.53
CA LEU A 187 -4.42 -23.60 -8.81
C LEU A 187 -4.28 -23.27 -10.29
N VAL A 188 -3.58 -22.18 -10.59
CA VAL A 188 -3.02 -21.85 -11.90
C VAL A 188 -1.61 -21.31 -11.67
N GLY A 189 -0.59 -21.94 -12.24
CA GLY A 189 0.78 -21.46 -12.02
C GLY A 189 1.76 -21.94 -13.07
N THR A 190 2.84 -21.20 -13.24
CA THR A 190 3.98 -21.64 -14.04
C THR A 190 4.68 -22.79 -13.31
N ILE A 191 5.13 -23.81 -14.05
CA ILE A 191 5.85 -24.95 -13.47
C ILE A 191 7.26 -25.05 -14.05
N ARG A 192 8.24 -25.35 -13.19
CA ARG A 192 9.63 -25.49 -13.62
C ARG A 192 9.83 -26.75 -14.45
N LYS A 193 10.60 -26.64 -15.53
CA LYS A 193 10.91 -27.76 -16.45
C LYS A 193 11.61 -28.97 -15.81
N ASN A 194 12.24 -28.78 -14.65
CA ASN A 194 12.99 -29.82 -13.94
C ASN A 194 12.11 -30.64 -12.97
N LYS A 195 10.79 -30.46 -13.02
CA LYS A 195 9.84 -31.20 -12.20
C LYS A 195 9.65 -32.61 -12.78
N PRO A 196 9.92 -33.68 -12.00
CA PRO A 196 9.86 -35.06 -12.48
C PRO A 196 8.45 -35.49 -12.91
N GLU A 197 7.42 -34.79 -12.45
CA GLU A 197 6.01 -35.05 -12.74
C GLU A 197 5.62 -34.62 -14.17
N LEU A 198 6.50 -33.91 -14.89
CA LEU A 198 6.22 -33.43 -16.24
C LEU A 198 6.49 -34.51 -17.30
N PRO A 199 5.50 -34.86 -18.14
CA PRO A 199 5.72 -35.78 -19.25
C PRO A 199 6.81 -35.26 -20.22
N PRO A 200 7.78 -36.10 -20.65
CA PRO A 200 8.86 -35.69 -21.55
C PRO A 200 8.36 -35.04 -22.85
N ARG A 201 7.20 -35.46 -23.37
CA ARG A 201 6.58 -34.89 -24.56
C ARG A 201 6.27 -33.39 -24.41
N LEU A 202 5.93 -32.91 -23.21
CA LEU A 202 5.67 -31.48 -22.98
C LEU A 202 6.95 -30.65 -22.99
N LEU A 203 8.11 -31.27 -22.74
CA LEU A 203 9.41 -30.60 -22.70
C LEU A 203 10.07 -30.49 -24.08
N GLN A 204 9.62 -31.27 -25.06
CA GLN A 204 10.18 -31.29 -26.40
C GLN A 204 9.82 -30.02 -27.18
N THR A 205 10.82 -29.22 -27.54
CA THR A 205 10.65 -28.00 -28.35
C THR A 205 11.29 -28.07 -29.73
N ARG A 206 12.05 -29.14 -30.02
CA ARG A 206 12.69 -29.32 -31.33
C ARG A 206 11.62 -29.85 -32.30
N GLY A 207 11.48 -29.19 -33.44
CA GLY A 207 10.47 -29.53 -34.45
C GLY A 207 9.05 -29.03 -34.15
N THR A 208 8.79 -28.42 -32.99
CA THR A 208 7.47 -27.84 -32.67
C THR A 208 7.29 -26.48 -33.32
N ALA A 209 6.15 -26.25 -33.97
CA ALA A 209 5.80 -24.97 -34.58
C ALA A 209 5.67 -23.85 -33.54
N VAL A 210 6.00 -22.62 -33.93
CA VAL A 210 5.75 -21.43 -33.09
C VAL A 210 4.24 -21.25 -32.94
N PHE A 211 3.80 -20.84 -31.75
CA PHE A 211 2.39 -20.73 -31.35
C PHE A 211 1.62 -22.06 -31.32
N SER A 212 2.34 -23.19 -31.29
CA SER A 212 1.75 -24.48 -30.95
C SER A 212 1.66 -24.67 -29.44
N SER A 213 0.68 -25.47 -29.03
CA SER A 213 0.52 -25.92 -27.65
C SER A 213 0.30 -27.43 -27.59
N ALA A 214 0.74 -28.04 -26.49
CA ALA A 214 0.49 -29.43 -26.17
C ALA A 214 -0.08 -29.50 -24.75
N PHE A 215 -1.12 -30.30 -24.56
CA PHE A 215 -1.79 -30.48 -23.29
C PHE A 215 -1.59 -31.90 -22.77
N ALA A 216 -1.52 -32.04 -21.45
CA ALA A 216 -1.61 -33.33 -20.79
C ALA A 216 -2.64 -33.22 -19.66
N PHE A 217 -3.45 -34.26 -19.52
CA PHE A 217 -4.57 -34.29 -18.59
C PHE A 217 -4.40 -35.45 -17.62
N THR A 218 -4.79 -35.20 -16.38
CA THR A 218 -5.10 -36.21 -15.37
C THR A 218 -6.53 -35.94 -14.90
N LEU A 219 -7.06 -36.78 -14.01
CA LEU A 219 -8.38 -36.56 -13.44
C LEU A 219 -8.51 -35.19 -12.75
N THR A 220 -7.41 -34.66 -12.20
CA THR A 220 -7.41 -33.46 -11.34
C THR A 220 -6.56 -32.30 -11.87
N HIS A 221 -5.63 -32.54 -12.80
CA HIS A 221 -4.68 -31.54 -13.30
C HIS A 221 -4.66 -31.47 -14.83
N THR A 222 -4.46 -30.26 -15.33
CA THR A 222 -4.16 -29.96 -16.72
C THR A 222 -2.79 -29.29 -16.79
N LEU A 223 -1.91 -29.85 -17.61
CA LEU A 223 -0.61 -29.27 -17.95
C LEU A 223 -0.69 -28.71 -19.37
N VAL A 224 -0.04 -27.57 -19.59
CA VAL A 224 0.10 -27.00 -20.94
C VAL A 224 1.56 -26.62 -21.20
N SER A 225 2.05 -27.03 -22.36
CA SER A 225 3.29 -26.60 -22.98
C SER A 225 2.94 -25.67 -24.14
N TYR A 226 3.52 -24.48 -24.18
CA TYR A 226 3.27 -23.49 -25.23
C TYR A 226 4.59 -22.91 -25.74
N VAL A 227 4.73 -22.82 -27.07
CA VAL A 227 5.95 -22.37 -27.73
C VAL A 227 5.75 -20.96 -28.29
N PRO A 228 6.01 -19.89 -27.50
CA PRO A 228 5.80 -18.51 -27.97
C PRO A 228 6.79 -18.07 -29.04
N ARG A 229 7.97 -18.71 -29.09
CA ARG A 229 9.05 -18.45 -30.06
C ARG A 229 9.98 -19.64 -30.11
N ARG A 230 10.75 -19.78 -31.20
CA ARG A 230 11.70 -20.88 -31.39
C ARG A 230 12.64 -21.02 -30.18
N GLY A 231 12.77 -22.25 -29.67
CA GLY A 231 13.63 -22.59 -28.54
C GLY A 231 13.15 -22.10 -27.16
N LYS A 232 11.91 -21.61 -27.04
CA LYS A 232 11.30 -21.26 -25.74
C LYS A 232 10.04 -22.08 -25.52
N ASN A 233 9.89 -22.57 -24.29
CA ASN A 233 8.74 -23.30 -23.81
C ASN A 233 8.20 -22.62 -22.56
N VAL A 234 6.89 -22.42 -22.51
CA VAL A 234 6.16 -21.93 -21.35
C VAL A 234 5.30 -23.06 -20.84
N LEU A 235 5.56 -23.48 -19.60
CA LEU A 235 4.87 -24.59 -18.95
C LEU A 235 4.01 -24.07 -17.81
N LEU A 236 2.71 -24.38 -17.86
CA LEU A 236 1.77 -24.10 -16.77
C LEU A 236 1.07 -25.37 -16.31
N MET A 237 0.71 -25.38 -15.03
CA MET A 237 -0.16 -26.36 -14.39
C MET A 237 -1.42 -25.66 -13.94
N SER A 238 -2.57 -26.31 -14.12
CA SER A 238 -3.84 -25.84 -13.60
C SER A 238 -4.71 -26.98 -13.07
N THR A 239 -5.44 -26.71 -12.00
CA THR A 239 -6.55 -27.56 -11.52
C THR A 239 -7.93 -26.94 -11.77
N LYS A 240 -7.96 -25.70 -12.26
CA LYS A 240 -9.15 -24.95 -12.71
C LYS A 240 -9.63 -25.40 -14.09
N HIS A 241 -8.72 -25.48 -15.05
CA HIS A 241 -9.06 -25.72 -16.45
C HIS A 241 -9.09 -27.22 -16.78
N ARG A 242 -10.06 -27.66 -17.60
CA ARG A 242 -10.32 -29.07 -17.92
C ARG A 242 -10.36 -29.40 -19.42
N THR A 243 -10.20 -28.38 -20.23
CA THR A 243 -10.33 -28.42 -21.68
C THR A 243 -9.08 -27.82 -22.32
N PRO A 244 -8.66 -28.32 -23.50
CA PRO A 244 -7.50 -27.79 -24.23
C PRO A 244 -7.84 -26.51 -24.99
N ASP A 245 -8.45 -25.54 -24.32
CA ASP A 245 -8.95 -24.34 -24.99
C ASP A 245 -7.80 -23.41 -25.38
N VAL A 246 -7.81 -23.00 -26.65
CA VAL A 246 -6.82 -22.12 -27.26
C VAL A 246 -7.54 -20.97 -27.94
N SER A 247 -7.03 -19.75 -27.74
CA SER A 247 -7.51 -18.57 -28.46
C SER A 247 -7.32 -18.76 -29.97
N GLU A 248 -8.37 -18.54 -30.76
CA GLU A 248 -8.27 -18.55 -32.22
C GLU A 248 -7.54 -17.31 -32.78
N GLU A 249 -7.45 -16.25 -31.97
CA GLU A 249 -6.82 -15.00 -32.38
C GLU A 249 -5.29 -14.97 -32.19
N GLY A 250 -4.61 -14.30 -33.13
CA GLY A 250 -3.23 -13.85 -33.02
C GLY A 250 -2.23 -14.97 -32.74
N LYS A 251 -1.68 -14.99 -31.51
CA LYS A 251 -0.58 -15.89 -31.11
C LYS A 251 -1.05 -17.26 -30.61
N ARG A 252 -2.33 -17.61 -30.82
CA ARG A 252 -2.92 -18.90 -30.41
C ARG A 252 -2.58 -19.29 -28.97
N LYS A 253 -2.78 -18.36 -28.04
CA LYS A 253 -2.43 -18.58 -26.63
C LYS A 253 -3.48 -19.49 -25.98
N PRO A 254 -3.06 -20.55 -25.25
CA PRO A 254 -3.95 -21.31 -24.39
C PRO A 254 -4.70 -20.42 -23.39
N VAL A 255 -5.98 -20.70 -23.14
CA VAL A 255 -6.81 -19.97 -22.17
C VAL A 255 -6.16 -19.97 -20.79
N ILE A 256 -5.54 -21.09 -20.38
CA ILE A 256 -4.77 -21.21 -19.12
C ILE A 256 -3.69 -20.13 -19.00
N ILE A 257 -2.99 -19.81 -20.10
CA ILE A 257 -1.94 -18.79 -20.13
C ILE A 257 -2.55 -17.38 -20.10
N GLN A 258 -3.71 -17.18 -20.72
CA GLN A 258 -4.43 -15.90 -20.66
C GLN A 258 -4.89 -15.62 -19.22
N ASP A 259 -5.51 -16.60 -18.57
CA ASP A 259 -5.94 -16.54 -17.17
C ASP A 259 -4.77 -16.28 -16.23
N TYR A 260 -3.66 -17.02 -16.38
CA TYR A 260 -2.45 -16.76 -15.61
C TYR A 260 -1.94 -15.32 -15.79
N ASN A 261 -1.90 -14.81 -17.02
CA ASN A 261 -1.42 -13.45 -17.28
C ASN A 261 -2.33 -12.36 -16.70
N ARG A 262 -3.65 -12.60 -16.63
CA ARG A 262 -4.61 -11.72 -15.95
C ARG A 262 -4.33 -11.65 -14.45
N CYS A 263 -4.01 -12.79 -13.84
CA CYS A 263 -3.98 -12.91 -12.38
C CYS A 263 -2.58 -12.73 -11.74
N LYS A 264 -1.50 -13.06 -12.44
CA LYS A 264 -0.12 -13.05 -11.91
C LYS A 264 0.37 -11.69 -11.39
N GLY A 265 -0.32 -10.61 -11.74
CA GLY A 265 0.06 -9.24 -11.39
C GLY A 265 -0.50 -8.75 -10.05
N GLY A 266 -1.29 -9.53 -9.32
CA GLY A 266 -2.00 -9.05 -8.11
C GLY A 266 -1.07 -8.44 -7.05
N VAL A 267 -0.01 -9.16 -6.66
CA VAL A 267 0.98 -8.66 -5.68
C VAL A 267 1.84 -7.54 -6.25
N ASP A 268 2.26 -7.62 -7.52
CA ASP A 268 3.00 -6.54 -8.17
C ASP A 268 2.17 -5.24 -8.29
N ASN A 269 0.86 -5.36 -8.44
CA ASN A 269 -0.05 -4.21 -8.44
C ASN A 269 -0.18 -3.61 -7.05
N LEU A 270 -0.28 -4.44 -5.99
CA LEU A 270 -0.17 -3.97 -4.60
C LEU A 270 1.13 -3.18 -4.39
N ASP A 271 2.28 -3.70 -4.86
CA ASP A 271 3.58 -3.02 -4.77
C ASP A 271 3.57 -1.64 -5.43
N LYS A 272 2.97 -1.53 -6.62
CA LYS A 272 2.84 -0.26 -7.36
C LYS A 272 1.96 0.73 -6.62
N VAL A 273 0.76 0.31 -6.19
CA VAL A 273 -0.19 1.20 -5.54
C VAL A 273 0.38 1.66 -4.20
N VAL A 274 0.89 0.77 -3.35
CA VAL A 274 1.57 1.12 -2.09
C VAL A 274 2.76 2.04 -2.34
N GLY A 275 3.52 1.82 -3.40
CA GLY A 275 4.64 2.68 -3.79
C GLY A 275 4.25 4.11 -4.20
N THR A 276 3.04 4.33 -4.72
CA THR A 276 2.60 5.64 -5.23
C THR A 276 2.32 6.64 -4.09
N TYR A 277 1.68 6.18 -3.01
CA TYR A 277 1.42 6.96 -1.81
C TYR A 277 2.05 6.26 -0.61
N SER A 278 3.34 6.50 -0.41
CA SER A 278 4.13 5.84 0.63
C SER A 278 4.61 6.81 1.71
N CYS A 279 4.47 6.41 2.96
CA CYS A 279 5.04 7.11 4.12
C CYS A 279 6.50 6.72 4.39
N ARG A 280 7.11 5.86 3.56
CA ARG A 280 8.49 5.40 3.74
C ARG A 280 9.47 6.58 3.87
N ARG A 281 10.42 6.41 4.78
CA ARG A 281 11.54 7.33 5.04
C ARG A 281 12.84 6.54 5.13
N LYS A 282 13.95 7.22 4.85
CA LYS A 282 15.29 6.65 5.08
C LYS A 282 15.41 6.26 6.54
N THR A 283 15.78 5.00 6.80
CA THR A 283 15.97 4.47 8.15
C THR A 283 17.07 3.41 8.13
N ASN A 284 17.85 3.36 9.21
CA ASN A 284 18.83 2.30 9.45
C ASN A 284 18.23 1.14 10.27
N ARG A 285 17.00 1.29 10.77
CA ARG A 285 16.30 0.31 11.61
C ARG A 285 15.27 -0.45 10.77
N TRP A 286 15.51 -1.73 10.52
CA TRP A 286 14.62 -2.59 9.73
C TRP A 286 13.17 -2.66 10.25
N PRO A 287 12.88 -2.63 11.57
CA PRO A 287 11.50 -2.68 12.04
C PRO A 287 10.70 -1.45 11.59
N VAL A 288 11.35 -0.29 11.52
CA VAL A 288 10.74 0.96 11.03
C VAL A 288 10.42 0.86 9.54
N ALA A 289 11.26 0.19 8.75
CA ALA A 289 10.99 -0.03 7.33
C ALA A 289 9.76 -0.94 7.12
N LEU A 290 9.62 -2.01 7.91
CA LEU A 290 8.41 -2.84 7.90
C LEU A 290 7.18 -2.08 8.37
N PHE A 291 7.32 -1.28 9.43
CA PHE A 291 6.21 -0.48 9.96
C PHE A 291 5.66 0.49 8.92
N HIS A 292 6.51 1.21 8.19
CA HIS A 292 6.04 2.06 7.08
C HIS A 292 5.30 1.26 6.02
N ASN A 293 5.81 0.07 5.66
CA ASN A 293 5.12 -0.79 4.70
C ASN A 293 3.73 -1.23 5.20
N LEU A 294 3.64 -1.60 6.48
CA LEU A 294 2.39 -1.98 7.10
C LEU A 294 1.38 -0.83 7.07
N LEU A 295 1.80 0.40 7.41
CA LEU A 295 0.94 1.57 7.32
C LEU A 295 0.43 1.80 5.89
N ASP A 296 1.31 1.72 4.90
CA ASP A 296 0.93 1.95 3.51
C ASP A 296 -0.06 0.87 3.01
N VAL A 297 0.16 -0.41 3.35
CA VAL A 297 -0.75 -1.52 3.01
C VAL A 297 -2.08 -1.37 3.74
N SER A 298 -2.07 -1.08 5.04
CA SER A 298 -3.30 -0.90 5.83
C SER A 298 -4.16 0.25 5.30
N LEU A 299 -3.54 1.37 4.93
CA LEU A 299 -4.22 2.52 4.35
C LEU A 299 -4.82 2.19 2.97
N TYR A 300 -4.14 1.37 2.18
CA TYR A 300 -4.68 0.90 0.91
C TYR A 300 -5.84 -0.09 1.09
N ASN A 301 -5.69 -1.06 1.99
CA ASN A 301 -6.75 -2.00 2.32
C ASN A 301 -8.01 -1.27 2.84
N SER A 302 -7.85 -0.28 3.72
CA SER A 302 -8.98 0.48 4.23
C SER A 302 -9.66 1.31 3.13
N TYR A 303 -8.91 1.83 2.17
CA TYR A 303 -9.46 2.48 0.97
C TYR A 303 -10.30 1.50 0.14
N VAL A 304 -9.80 0.30 -0.13
CA VAL A 304 -10.55 -0.74 -0.88
C VAL A 304 -11.87 -1.06 -0.16
N LEU A 305 -11.81 -1.31 1.15
CA LEU A 305 -13.00 -1.59 1.97
C LEU A 305 -14.00 -0.42 1.92
N TRP A 306 -13.51 0.81 2.05
CA TRP A 306 -14.36 2.01 2.00
C TRP A 306 -15.09 2.12 0.67
N THR A 307 -14.39 1.96 -0.45
CA THR A 307 -15.00 2.03 -1.79
C THR A 307 -15.92 0.86 -2.10
N ALA A 308 -15.77 -0.28 -1.42
CA ALA A 308 -16.69 -1.40 -1.52
C ALA A 308 -17.98 -1.17 -0.72
N ILE A 309 -17.88 -0.53 0.46
CA ILE A 309 -19.02 -0.22 1.33
C ILE A 309 -19.82 0.97 0.80
N ASP A 310 -19.14 2.01 0.32
CA ASP A 310 -19.76 3.21 -0.27
C ASP A 310 -19.20 3.48 -1.67
N PRO A 311 -19.72 2.80 -2.71
CA PRO A 311 -19.29 3.03 -4.10
C PRO A 311 -19.63 4.43 -4.62
N SER A 312 -20.59 5.11 -4.00
CA SER A 312 -21.02 6.47 -4.38
C SER A 312 -20.04 7.55 -3.88
N TRP A 313 -19.21 7.22 -2.88
CA TRP A 313 -18.25 8.14 -2.29
C TRP A 313 -17.28 8.68 -3.35
N LYS A 314 -17.37 10.00 -3.58
CA LYS A 314 -16.54 10.76 -4.54
C LYS A 314 -16.48 10.12 -5.94
N GLN A 315 -17.56 9.45 -6.38
CA GLN A 315 -17.60 8.67 -7.63
C GLN A 315 -17.13 9.45 -8.86
N GLN A 316 -17.44 10.75 -8.94
CA GLN A 316 -17.09 11.66 -10.04
C GLN A 316 -15.63 12.15 -10.02
N LYS A 317 -14.79 11.64 -9.12
CA LYS A 317 -13.39 12.04 -8.98
C LYS A 317 -12.47 10.90 -9.40
N ASP A 318 -11.49 11.20 -10.23
CA ASP A 318 -10.51 10.19 -10.67
C ASP A 318 -9.40 9.95 -9.63
N TYR A 319 -9.22 10.88 -8.69
CA TYR A 319 -8.17 10.86 -7.66
C TYR A 319 -8.69 10.49 -6.26
N LYS A 320 -9.72 9.63 -6.19
CA LYS A 320 -10.37 9.16 -4.94
C LYS A 320 -9.39 8.72 -3.85
N ARG A 321 -8.37 7.94 -4.23
CA ARG A 321 -7.37 7.45 -3.27
C ARG A 321 -6.62 8.58 -2.57
N ARG A 322 -6.26 9.64 -3.30
CA ARG A 322 -5.59 10.81 -2.70
C ARG A 322 -6.48 11.48 -1.67
N LEU A 323 -7.75 11.72 -2.04
CA LEU A 323 -8.74 12.31 -1.13
C LEU A 323 -8.93 11.45 0.12
N TYR A 324 -8.98 10.14 -0.06
CA TYR A 324 -9.12 9.20 1.07
C TYR A 324 -7.93 9.30 2.03
N VAL A 325 -6.71 9.36 1.50
CA VAL A 325 -5.49 9.53 2.31
C VAL A 325 -5.48 10.87 3.04
N GLU A 326 -5.92 11.95 2.39
CA GLU A 326 -6.07 13.28 3.01
C GLU A 326 -7.10 13.26 4.14
N GLU A 327 -8.30 12.73 3.90
CA GLU A 327 -9.39 12.63 4.89
C GLU A 327 -8.98 11.75 6.10
N VAL A 328 -8.33 10.61 5.87
CA VAL A 328 -7.80 9.76 6.95
C VAL A 328 -6.71 10.48 7.75
N GLY A 329 -5.81 11.19 7.06
CA GLY A 329 -4.76 11.97 7.71
C GLY A 329 -5.33 13.05 8.62
N GLU A 330 -6.31 13.81 8.15
CA GLU A 330 -7.02 14.82 8.93
C GLU A 330 -7.75 14.21 10.11
N ALA A 331 -8.52 13.13 9.90
CA ALA A 331 -9.26 12.44 10.95
C ALA A 331 -8.36 11.93 12.09
N LEU A 332 -7.17 11.43 11.77
CA LEU A 332 -6.20 10.95 12.76
C LEU A 332 -5.51 12.09 13.50
N VAL A 333 -5.24 13.23 12.84
CA VAL A 333 -4.44 14.32 13.41
C VAL A 333 -5.31 15.32 14.18
N ASN A 334 -6.54 15.59 13.73
CA ASN A 334 -7.42 16.62 14.29
C ASN A 334 -7.66 16.47 15.81
N PRO A 335 -7.97 15.27 16.37
CA PRO A 335 -8.13 15.12 17.80
C PRO A 335 -6.89 15.49 18.62
N HIS A 336 -5.70 15.29 18.05
CA HIS A 336 -4.43 15.66 18.70
C HIS A 336 -4.13 17.16 18.57
N ILE A 337 -4.56 17.81 17.48
CA ILE A 337 -4.48 19.26 17.33
C ILE A 337 -5.37 19.94 18.37
N LEU A 338 -6.62 19.49 18.50
CA LEU A 338 -7.58 20.09 19.43
C LEU A 338 -7.12 19.99 20.89
N LYS A 339 -6.56 18.83 21.30
CA LYS A 339 -6.04 18.61 22.66
C LYS A 339 -4.70 19.30 22.95
N ARG A 340 -4.11 20.00 21.98
CA ARG A 340 -2.76 20.54 22.12
C ARG A 340 -2.73 21.79 22.98
N GLY A 341 -2.24 21.68 24.22
CA GLY A 341 -2.10 22.83 25.12
C GLY A 341 -0.95 23.80 24.80
N ARG A 342 0.08 23.37 24.04
CA ARG A 342 1.23 24.21 23.69
C ARG A 342 1.34 24.42 22.18
N LEU A 343 1.28 25.68 21.76
CA LEU A 343 1.44 26.05 20.35
C LEU A 343 2.82 25.63 19.80
N PRO A 344 2.88 25.19 18.54
CA PRO A 344 4.12 25.04 17.79
C PRO A 344 4.95 26.33 17.79
N ARG A 345 6.28 26.20 17.65
CA ARG A 345 7.18 27.35 17.58
C ARG A 345 7.11 28.09 16.24
N SER A 346 6.77 27.38 15.16
CA SER A 346 6.59 27.98 13.84
C SER A 346 5.24 28.68 13.76
N SER A 347 5.24 29.94 13.35
CA SER A 347 4.04 30.78 13.20
C SER A 347 2.95 30.05 12.40
N GLY A 348 3.25 29.56 11.21
CA GLY A 348 2.27 28.87 10.38
C GLY A 348 1.67 27.61 11.01
N ALA A 349 2.40 26.89 11.86
CA ALA A 349 1.83 25.73 12.58
C ALA A 349 1.03 26.16 13.81
N ALA A 350 1.41 27.26 14.46
CA ALA A 350 0.64 27.88 15.53
C ALA A 350 -0.71 28.41 15.00
N ASP A 351 -0.72 29.02 13.82
CA ASP A 351 -1.94 29.51 13.17
C ASP A 351 -2.92 28.37 12.86
N ILE A 352 -2.41 27.24 12.35
CA ILE A 352 -3.22 26.03 12.08
C ILE A 352 -3.85 25.49 13.37
N VAL A 353 -3.05 25.37 14.45
CA VAL A 353 -3.56 24.85 15.73
C VAL A 353 -4.60 25.78 16.33
N THR A 354 -4.33 27.09 16.29
CA THR A 354 -5.24 28.11 16.84
C THR A 354 -6.55 28.15 16.07
N SER A 355 -6.50 28.11 14.74
CA SER A 355 -7.69 28.09 13.87
C SER A 355 -8.53 26.82 14.10
N ALA A 356 -7.89 25.66 14.23
CA ALA A 356 -8.59 24.41 14.50
C ALA A 356 -9.26 24.41 15.89
N GLN A 357 -8.61 25.00 16.91
CA GLN A 357 -9.12 25.07 18.28
C GLN A 357 -10.25 26.09 18.46
N SER A 358 -10.25 27.19 17.71
CA SER A 358 -11.27 28.24 17.79
C SER A 358 -12.58 27.86 17.09
N GLY A 359 -12.67 26.69 16.45
CA GLY A 359 -13.84 26.26 15.67
C GLY A 359 -14.05 27.09 14.39
N GLN A 360 -13.11 27.96 14.04
CA GLN A 360 -13.10 28.66 12.77
C GLN A 360 -12.55 27.69 11.72
N SER A 361 -13.42 26.85 11.17
CA SER A 361 -13.14 26.19 9.89
C SER A 361 -12.60 27.24 8.94
N ALA A 362 -11.41 27.01 8.40
CA ALA A 362 -10.77 27.90 7.45
C ALA A 362 -11.58 27.95 6.15
N ALA A 363 -12.69 28.70 6.15
CA ALA A 363 -13.26 29.33 4.98
C ALA A 363 -12.38 30.53 4.60
N ALA A 364 -11.11 30.25 4.36
CA ALA A 364 -10.16 31.17 3.76
C ALA A 364 -9.30 30.35 2.80
N GLY A 365 -9.94 29.87 1.73
CA GLY A 365 -9.22 29.90 0.45
C GLY A 365 -8.67 31.31 0.26
N PRO A 366 -7.55 31.49 -0.49
CA PRO A 366 -7.05 32.83 -0.78
C PRO A 366 -8.24 33.67 -1.23
N ALA A 367 -8.53 34.75 -0.49
CA ALA A 367 -9.69 35.59 -0.73
C ALA A 367 -9.80 35.77 -2.25
N LEU A 368 -10.90 35.26 -2.83
CA LEU A 368 -11.16 35.40 -4.24
C LEU A 368 -11.20 36.90 -4.49
N ILE A 369 -10.08 37.46 -4.95
CA ILE A 369 -10.05 38.78 -5.55
C ILE A 369 -11.09 38.67 -6.66
N PRO A 370 -12.23 39.39 -6.59
CA PRO A 370 -13.21 39.33 -7.64
C PRO A 370 -12.49 39.80 -8.91
N LYS A 371 -12.23 38.89 -9.84
CA LYS A 371 -11.74 39.26 -11.17
C LYS A 371 -12.90 39.94 -11.87
N SER A 372 -13.10 41.23 -11.59
CA SER A 372 -14.02 42.06 -12.34
C SER A 372 -13.43 42.24 -13.74
N LYS A 373 -14.07 41.63 -14.73
CA LYS A 373 -13.80 41.86 -16.14
C LYS A 373 -14.35 43.24 -16.51
N GLY A 374 -13.63 44.30 -16.16
CA GLY A 374 -14.00 45.67 -16.51
C GLY A 374 -12.99 46.69 -15.97
N ARG A 375 -12.41 47.51 -16.86
CA ARG A 375 -11.46 48.57 -16.49
C ARG A 375 -12.24 49.72 -15.82
N ARG A 376 -12.19 49.82 -14.49
CA ARG A 376 -12.69 50.99 -13.75
C ARG A 376 -11.55 52.01 -13.53
N PRO A 377 -11.83 53.32 -13.49
CA PRO A 377 -10.85 54.32 -13.07
C PRO A 377 -10.54 54.18 -11.57
N CYS A 378 -9.38 54.70 -11.14
CA CYS A 378 -9.04 54.78 -9.72
C CYS A 378 -9.96 55.79 -9.02
N ASP A 379 -10.56 55.39 -7.90
CA ASP A 379 -11.51 56.23 -7.15
C ASP A 379 -10.83 57.41 -6.42
N PHE A 380 -9.50 57.42 -6.38
CA PHE A 380 -8.69 58.37 -5.60
C PHE A 380 -7.77 59.25 -6.47
N CYS A 381 -7.90 59.19 -7.79
CA CYS A 381 -7.15 60.08 -8.68
C CYS A 381 -8.08 61.20 -9.17
N ASP A 382 -7.64 62.45 -9.01
CA ASP A 382 -8.38 63.61 -9.52
C ASP A 382 -8.44 63.63 -11.05
N GLU A 383 -7.43 63.07 -11.72
CA GLU A 383 -7.40 62.91 -13.18
C GLU A 383 -7.75 61.47 -13.61
N LYS A 384 -8.82 61.33 -14.42
CA LYS A 384 -9.39 60.05 -14.89
C LYS A 384 -8.52 59.28 -15.90
N ARG A 385 -7.22 59.09 -15.68
CA ARG A 385 -6.33 58.42 -16.65
C ARG A 385 -5.29 57.42 -16.12
N ARG A 386 -5.37 56.93 -14.87
CA ARG A 386 -4.42 55.91 -14.36
C ARG A 386 -5.01 54.49 -14.30
N ARG A 387 -4.19 53.51 -14.73
CA ARG A 387 -4.55 52.07 -14.81
C ARG A 387 -4.69 51.47 -13.41
N VAL A 388 -5.85 50.86 -13.13
CA VAL A 388 -6.14 50.15 -11.88
C VAL A 388 -5.43 48.80 -11.83
N VAL A 389 -4.88 48.46 -10.66
CA VAL A 389 -4.12 47.21 -10.44
C VAL A 389 -4.73 46.36 -9.32
N GLY A 390 -5.60 46.90 -8.47
CA GLY A 390 -6.27 46.13 -7.43
C GLY A 390 -7.40 46.87 -6.71
N THR A 391 -7.93 46.23 -5.68
CA THR A 391 -9.05 46.70 -4.86
C THR A 391 -8.65 46.66 -3.39
N CYS A 392 -8.99 47.70 -2.62
CA CYS A 392 -8.71 47.74 -1.18
C CYS A 392 -9.50 46.65 -0.43
N CYS A 393 -8.82 45.85 0.39
CA CYS A 393 -9.45 44.76 1.16
C CYS A 393 -10.41 45.24 2.27
N LYS A 394 -10.30 46.51 2.71
CA LYS A 394 -11.11 47.08 3.80
C LYS A 394 -12.38 47.79 3.30
N CYS A 395 -12.27 48.53 2.19
CA CYS A 395 -13.37 49.38 1.70
C CYS A 395 -13.87 49.02 0.29
N GLY A 396 -13.23 48.07 -0.40
CA GLY A 396 -13.69 47.60 -1.72
C GLY A 396 -13.50 48.59 -2.88
N LYS A 397 -12.85 49.74 -2.65
CA LYS A 397 -12.61 50.77 -3.67
C LYS A 397 -11.45 50.42 -4.60
N SER A 398 -11.50 50.89 -5.85
CA SER A 398 -10.52 50.59 -6.91
C SER A 398 -9.30 51.51 -6.83
N THR A 399 -8.09 50.92 -6.78
CA THR A 399 -6.84 51.66 -6.54
C THR A 399 -5.82 51.45 -7.67
N CYS A 400 -5.10 52.52 -8.03
CA CYS A 400 -3.90 52.46 -8.87
C CYS A 400 -2.66 52.06 -8.04
N LYS A 401 -1.51 51.85 -8.70
CA LYS A 401 -0.25 51.47 -8.03
C LYS A 401 0.22 52.48 -6.98
N ASP A 402 -0.05 53.76 -7.18
CA ASP A 402 0.41 54.82 -6.26
C ASP A 402 -0.45 54.87 -4.98
N HIS A 403 -1.68 54.34 -5.05
CA HIS A 403 -2.64 54.30 -3.94
C HIS A 403 -2.79 52.91 -3.32
N ILE A 404 -1.99 51.93 -3.76
CA ILE A 404 -2.05 50.53 -3.28
C ILE A 404 -0.87 50.24 -2.34
N LEU A 405 -1.12 50.35 -1.04
CA LEU A 405 -0.58 49.38 -0.08
C LEU A 405 -1.66 48.29 0.05
N PHE A 406 -1.40 47.13 0.67
CA PHE A 406 -2.41 46.06 0.82
C PHE A 406 -3.76 46.56 1.42
N ILE A 407 -3.75 47.77 1.97
CA ILE A 407 -4.86 48.61 2.40
C ILE A 407 -4.68 50.00 1.73
N CYS A 408 -5.74 50.67 1.26
CA CYS A 408 -5.59 52.01 0.65
C CYS A 408 -5.09 53.05 1.66
N SER A 409 -4.42 54.10 1.21
CA SER A 409 -3.78 55.13 2.06
C SER A 409 -4.73 55.76 3.09
N LEU A 410 -6.01 55.96 2.75
CA LEU A 410 -7.03 56.48 3.67
C LEU A 410 -7.48 55.49 4.75
N CYS A 411 -7.22 54.19 4.56
CA CYS A 411 -7.55 53.14 5.52
C CYS A 411 -6.35 52.69 6.34
N VAL A 412 -5.15 53.15 5.98
CA VAL A 412 -3.89 52.94 6.71
C VAL A 412 -3.74 53.94 7.87
N ASN A 413 -4.37 55.12 7.76
CA ASN A 413 -4.47 56.10 8.84
C ASN A 413 -5.72 55.90 9.69
#